data_AF-A0A661S7Y0-F1
#
_entry.id   AF-A0A661S7Y0-F1
#
_cell.length_a   1.000
_cell.length_b   1.000
_cell.length_c   1.000
_cell.angle_alpha   90.00
_cell.angle_beta   90.00
_cell.angle_gamma   90.00
#
_symmetry.space_group_name_H-M   'P 1'
#
loop_
_entity.id
_entity.type
_entity.pdbx_description
1 polymer ?
#
loop_
_entity_poly.entity_id
_entity_poly.type
_entity_poly.pdbx_seq_one_letter_code
_entity_poly.pdbx_strand_id
1 'polypeptide(L)'
;MLMLSIFDWLRRSRSGAELLAILKYSVTDSDLFPIEGKPGSPLSAFDRPCRRCWIYPCMTTENPDMSSDTSDCCRSCQAITDKAKTMGHTSRQAIIVWGFVTHIPEQLQAETKKGFYAEKVIGSYIHDENHFLLTIHRRELKTWLQELLIYEGTALKGLIQVFPTTGEGKRGTMGEILCRAVHQEARFPMNMLRVRFFSSPFQVFAPHTRDDKGLLTFEATEFLRLLEMAEIFRSLLKPDEQKALQQLIGLKDKREEQFYWGRFMGHLSQEAKDMLGAWKIRQWSAHQLKLLYELIEYASYKIS
;
A
#
# COMPACT_ATOMS: atom_id res chain seq x y z
N MET A 1 -31.12 -1.45 12.92
CA MET A 1 -30.41 -2.48 12.12
C MET A 1 -29.07 -1.88 11.72
N LEU A 2 -27.95 -2.52 12.05
CA LEU A 2 -26.61 -1.97 11.76
C LEU A 2 -26.38 -1.96 10.24
N MET A 3 -26.34 -0.77 9.65
CA MET A 3 -25.85 -0.56 8.30
C MET A 3 -24.35 -0.46 8.31
N LEU A 4 -23.72 -1.14 7.35
CA LEU A 4 -22.28 -1.04 7.13
C LEU A 4 -21.98 0.15 6.24
N SER A 5 -21.25 1.13 6.78
CA SER A 5 -20.62 2.20 6.00
C SER A 5 -19.58 1.62 5.03
N ILE A 6 -19.14 2.41 4.05
CA ILE A 6 -18.05 2.02 3.13
C ILE A 6 -16.78 1.67 3.93
N PHE A 7 -16.47 2.43 4.98
CA PHE A 7 -15.33 2.13 5.84
C PHE A 7 -15.48 0.77 6.54
N ASP A 8 -16.68 0.39 6.97
CA ASP A 8 -16.90 -0.93 7.56
C ASP A 8 -16.65 -2.06 6.56
N TRP A 9 -17.01 -1.85 5.29
CA TRP A 9 -16.67 -2.79 4.23
C TRP A 9 -15.16 -2.89 4.01
N LEU A 10 -14.45 -1.76 3.98
CA LEU A 10 -12.98 -1.72 3.86
C LEU A 10 -12.30 -2.47 5.02
N ARG A 11 -12.76 -2.26 6.26
CA ARG A 11 -12.26 -2.97 7.46
C ARG A 11 -12.56 -4.47 7.45
N ARG A 12 -13.49 -4.93 6.62
CA ARG A 12 -13.85 -6.35 6.46
C ARG A 12 -13.17 -7.01 5.25
N SER A 13 -12.35 -6.27 4.50
CA SER A 13 -11.61 -6.81 3.36
C SER A 13 -10.62 -7.89 3.80
N ARG A 14 -10.72 -9.08 3.20
CA ARG A 14 -9.84 -10.21 3.52
C ARG A 14 -8.48 -10.09 2.85
N SER A 15 -8.46 -9.58 1.62
CA SER A 15 -7.26 -9.41 0.80
C SER A 15 -7.22 -8.01 0.18
N GLY A 16 -6.07 -7.66 -0.39
CA GLY A 16 -5.92 -6.48 -1.22
C GLY A 16 -6.93 -6.43 -2.36
N ALA A 17 -7.15 -7.55 -3.04
CA ALA A 17 -8.07 -7.62 -4.17
C ALA A 17 -9.53 -7.31 -3.75
N GLU A 18 -9.96 -7.77 -2.58
CA GLU A 18 -11.27 -7.39 -2.03
C GLU A 18 -11.32 -5.89 -1.69
N LEU A 19 -10.27 -5.34 -1.09
CA LEU A 19 -10.20 -3.91 -0.78
C LEU A 19 -10.33 -3.07 -2.06
N LEU A 20 -9.61 -3.43 -3.13
CA LEU A 20 -9.72 -2.74 -4.41
C LEU A 20 -11.11 -2.87 -5.03
N ALA A 21 -11.74 -4.04 -4.90
CA ALA A 21 -13.11 -4.24 -5.38
C ALA A 21 -14.10 -3.33 -4.65
N ILE A 22 -13.97 -3.19 -3.33
CA ILE A 22 -14.80 -2.28 -2.53
C ILE A 22 -14.60 -0.83 -2.98
N LEU A 23 -13.36 -0.37 -3.11
CA LEU A 23 -13.05 0.99 -3.59
C LEU A 23 -13.59 1.27 -4.99
N LYS A 24 -13.61 0.25 -5.86
CA LYS A 24 -14.17 0.40 -7.20
C LYS A 24 -15.69 0.54 -7.15
N TYR A 25 -16.37 -0.34 -6.43
CA TYR A 25 -17.82 -0.28 -6.30
C TYR A 25 -18.30 0.98 -5.57
N SER A 26 -17.55 1.51 -4.60
CA SER A 26 -17.94 2.75 -3.93
C SER A 26 -18.01 3.94 -4.88
N VAL A 27 -17.37 3.87 -6.04
CA VAL A 27 -17.42 4.90 -7.09
C VAL A 27 -18.41 4.54 -8.20
N THR A 28 -18.45 3.29 -8.65
CA THR A 28 -19.22 2.90 -9.85
C THR A 28 -20.62 2.38 -9.56
N ASP A 29 -20.87 1.85 -8.38
CA ASP A 29 -22.14 1.20 -8.00
C ASP A 29 -22.37 1.40 -6.49
N SER A 30 -22.65 2.65 -6.11
CA SER A 30 -22.92 3.00 -4.72
C SER A 30 -24.14 2.27 -4.16
N ASP A 31 -25.10 1.91 -5.02
CA ASP A 31 -26.33 1.19 -4.66
C ASP A 31 -26.07 -0.25 -4.20
N LEU A 32 -24.90 -0.81 -4.56
CA LEU A 32 -24.43 -2.09 -4.05
C LEU A 32 -24.20 -2.08 -2.54
N PHE A 33 -23.94 -0.90 -1.98
CA PHE A 33 -23.82 -0.67 -0.56
C PHE A 33 -25.11 0.01 -0.08
N PRO A 34 -25.83 -0.57 0.88
CA PRO A 34 -27.06 0.04 1.33
C PRO A 34 -26.76 1.43 1.91
N ILE A 35 -27.37 2.45 1.30
CA ILE A 35 -27.20 3.85 1.63
C ILE A 35 -27.75 4.11 3.03
N GLU A 36 -27.03 4.90 3.83
CA GLU A 36 -27.47 5.36 5.14
C GLU A 36 -28.90 5.91 5.06
N GLY A 37 -29.84 5.32 5.82
CA GLY A 37 -31.19 5.86 6.01
C GLY A 37 -32.35 5.03 5.46
N LYS A 38 -32.14 3.95 4.69
CA LYS A 38 -33.23 3.03 4.27
C LYS A 38 -33.03 1.64 4.87
N PRO A 39 -33.67 1.28 6.00
CA PRO A 39 -33.47 -0.03 6.61
C PRO A 39 -33.65 -1.14 5.57
N GLY A 40 -32.64 -2.01 5.45
CA GLY A 40 -32.77 -3.21 4.63
C GLY A 40 -33.94 -4.05 5.13
N SER A 41 -34.48 -4.91 4.27
CA SER A 41 -35.55 -5.83 4.66
C SER A 41 -35.16 -6.55 5.95
N PRO A 42 -36.03 -6.57 6.98
CA PRO A 42 -35.75 -7.27 8.22
C PRO A 42 -35.35 -8.72 7.94
N LEU A 43 -34.32 -9.19 8.65
CA LEU A 43 -34.02 -10.62 8.68
C LEU A 43 -35.29 -11.32 9.15
N SER A 44 -35.91 -12.10 8.27
CA SER A 44 -36.97 -13.01 8.69
C SER A 44 -36.33 -14.14 9.49
N ALA A 45 -37.11 -14.83 10.34
CA ALA A 45 -36.63 -15.97 11.12
C ALA A 45 -36.08 -17.12 10.25
N PHE A 46 -36.30 -17.07 8.93
CA PHE A 46 -35.87 -18.07 7.96
C PHE A 46 -34.64 -17.64 7.14
N ASP A 47 -34.23 -16.37 7.23
CA ASP A 47 -33.08 -15.87 6.48
C ASP A 47 -31.78 -16.20 7.21
N ARG A 48 -30.92 -17.00 6.55
CA ARG A 48 -29.57 -17.25 7.07
C ARG A 48 -28.70 -16.01 6.86
N PRO A 49 -27.90 -15.60 7.86
CA PRO A 49 -26.95 -14.50 7.69
C PRO A 49 -25.85 -14.90 6.71
N CYS A 50 -25.39 -13.94 5.91
CA CYS A 50 -24.27 -14.10 5.01
C CYS A 50 -23.02 -14.64 5.74
N ARG A 51 -22.40 -15.71 5.25
CA ARG A 51 -21.20 -16.32 5.87
C ARG A 51 -19.96 -15.43 5.85
N ARG A 52 -19.93 -14.40 5.00
CA ARG A 52 -18.83 -13.43 4.91
C ARG A 52 -19.03 -12.24 5.86
N CYS A 53 -20.16 -11.55 5.79
CA CYS A 53 -20.38 -10.34 6.60
C CYS A 53 -21.16 -10.58 7.91
N TRP A 54 -21.91 -11.69 8.03
CA TRP A 54 -22.75 -12.03 9.18
C TRP A 54 -23.81 -10.97 9.54
N ILE A 55 -24.11 -10.04 8.63
CA ILE A 55 -25.02 -8.92 8.86
C ILE A 55 -26.22 -8.99 7.92
N TYR A 56 -25.96 -9.06 6.61
CA TYR A 56 -27.02 -9.09 5.61
C TYR A 56 -27.48 -10.53 5.32
N PRO A 57 -28.75 -10.73 4.92
CA PRO A 57 -29.23 -12.05 4.54
C PRO A 57 -28.47 -12.61 3.33
N CYS A 58 -28.30 -13.93 3.28
CA CYS A 58 -27.87 -14.62 2.07
C CYS A 58 -28.87 -14.40 0.93
N MET A 59 -28.40 -14.45 -0.32
CA MET A 59 -29.35 -14.56 -1.44
C MET A 59 -30.09 -15.90 -1.32
N THR A 60 -31.42 -15.86 -1.21
CA THR A 60 -32.26 -17.05 -1.35
C THR A 60 -32.34 -17.42 -2.83
N THR A 61 -31.95 -18.63 -3.20
CA THR A 61 -32.26 -19.17 -4.53
C THR A 61 -33.76 -19.41 -4.60
N GLU A 62 -34.46 -18.61 -5.40
CA GLU A 62 -35.91 -18.77 -5.63
C GLU A 62 -36.27 -20.06 -6.40
N ASN A 63 -35.31 -20.93 -6.71
CA ASN A 63 -35.52 -22.23 -7.37
C ASN A 63 -34.86 -23.38 -6.60
N PRO A 64 -35.64 -24.24 -5.90
CA PRO A 64 -35.12 -25.37 -5.11
C PRO A 64 -34.71 -26.60 -5.94
N ASP A 65 -34.99 -26.65 -7.25
CA ASP A 65 -34.77 -27.84 -8.09
C ASP A 65 -33.45 -27.87 -8.88
N MET A 66 -32.58 -26.87 -8.71
CA MET A 66 -31.22 -26.90 -9.28
C MET A 66 -30.17 -26.95 -8.17
N SER A 67 -29.72 -28.17 -7.88
CA SER A 67 -28.54 -28.46 -7.08
C SER A 67 -27.27 -27.95 -7.75
N SER A 68 -26.91 -26.68 -7.52
CA SER A 68 -25.55 -26.19 -7.75
C SER A 68 -25.28 -24.98 -6.85
N ASP A 69 -24.45 -25.17 -5.83
CA ASP A 69 -23.75 -24.14 -5.05
C ASP A 69 -24.47 -22.80 -4.90
N THR A 70 -25.53 -22.82 -4.08
CA THR A 70 -26.17 -21.61 -3.54
C THR A 70 -25.10 -20.71 -2.92
N SER A 71 -24.92 -19.50 -3.45
CA SER A 71 -23.95 -18.58 -2.88
C SER A 71 -24.35 -18.24 -1.43
N ASP A 72 -23.59 -18.73 -0.44
CA ASP A 72 -23.76 -18.47 1.00
C ASP A 72 -23.47 -16.99 1.40
N CYS A 73 -23.56 -16.07 0.44
CA CYS A 73 -23.22 -14.68 0.57
C CYS A 73 -24.40 -13.76 0.25
N CYS A 74 -24.41 -12.58 0.86
CA CYS A 74 -25.31 -11.50 0.44
C CYS A 74 -24.83 -10.90 -0.89
N ARG A 75 -25.71 -10.12 -1.55
CA ARG A 75 -25.43 -9.44 -2.82
C ARG A 75 -24.10 -8.69 -2.84
N SER A 76 -23.86 -7.83 -1.86
CA SER A 76 -22.63 -7.03 -1.80
C SER A 76 -21.40 -7.91 -1.62
N CYS A 77 -21.46 -8.90 -0.72
CA CYS A 77 -20.35 -9.84 -0.50
C CYS A 77 -20.01 -10.65 -1.75
N GLN A 78 -21.03 -11.13 -2.46
CA GLN A 78 -20.86 -11.90 -3.69
C GLN A 78 -20.20 -11.03 -4.76
N ALA A 79 -20.73 -9.83 -5.00
CA ALA A 79 -20.17 -8.90 -5.99
C ALA A 79 -18.72 -8.49 -5.70
N ILE A 80 -18.38 -8.23 -4.43
CA ILE A 80 -17.00 -7.95 -4.00
C ILE A 80 -16.10 -9.15 -4.30
N THR A 81 -16.54 -10.35 -3.92
CA THR A 81 -15.74 -11.57 -4.08
C THR A 81 -15.51 -11.88 -5.56
N ASP A 82 -16.55 -11.79 -6.38
CA ASP A 82 -16.45 -12.02 -7.82
C ASP A 82 -15.55 -10.99 -8.51
N LYS A 83 -15.64 -9.73 -8.08
CA LYS A 83 -14.74 -8.70 -8.60
C LYS A 83 -13.29 -8.94 -8.18
N ALA A 84 -13.07 -9.30 -6.92
CA ALA A 84 -11.74 -9.55 -6.36
C ALA A 84 -10.97 -10.63 -7.13
N LYS A 85 -11.66 -11.68 -7.62
CA LYS A 85 -11.06 -12.73 -8.48
C LYS A 85 -10.33 -12.16 -9.69
N THR A 86 -10.85 -11.07 -10.27
CA THR A 86 -10.24 -10.39 -11.44
C THR A 86 -9.13 -9.39 -11.08
N MET A 87 -9.00 -9.02 -9.81
CA MET A 87 -8.10 -7.95 -9.35
C MET A 87 -6.79 -8.47 -8.75
N GLY A 88 -6.57 -9.79 -8.74
CA GLY A 88 -5.39 -10.40 -8.11
C GLY A 88 -4.04 -9.97 -8.71
N HIS A 89 -3.96 -9.67 -10.01
CA HIS A 89 -2.72 -9.14 -10.61
C HIS A 89 -2.48 -7.69 -10.19
N THR A 90 -3.50 -6.83 -10.32
CA THR A 90 -3.43 -5.41 -9.94
C THR A 90 -3.09 -5.26 -8.47
N SER A 91 -3.76 -6.01 -7.59
CA SER A 91 -3.50 -6.00 -6.15
C SER A 91 -2.02 -6.27 -5.83
N ARG A 92 -1.40 -7.28 -6.45
CA ARG A 92 0.02 -7.63 -6.20
C ARG A 92 1.01 -6.53 -6.57
N GLN A 93 0.59 -5.57 -7.39
CA GLN A 93 1.41 -4.42 -7.76
C GLN A 93 0.94 -3.12 -7.10
N ALA A 94 -0.15 -3.18 -6.33
CA ALA A 94 -0.74 -2.04 -5.66
C ALA A 94 -0.17 -1.88 -4.26
N ILE A 95 -0.13 -0.63 -3.82
CA ILE A 95 0.16 -0.24 -2.45
C ILE A 95 -1.01 0.57 -1.93
N ILE A 96 -1.19 0.49 -0.62
CA ILE A 96 -2.14 1.27 0.14
C ILE A 96 -1.39 2.42 0.79
N VAL A 97 -1.98 3.59 0.66
CA VAL A 97 -1.54 4.83 1.26
C VAL A 97 -2.67 5.30 2.16
N TRP A 98 -2.45 5.22 3.47
CA TRP A 98 -3.36 5.75 4.47
C TRP A 98 -2.82 7.08 4.99
N GLY A 99 -3.54 8.16 4.76
CA GLY A 99 -3.14 9.50 5.18
C GLY A 99 -4.00 10.00 6.33
N PHE A 100 -3.34 10.50 7.38
CA PHE A 100 -3.93 11.32 8.43
C PHE A 100 -3.22 12.67 8.41
N VAL A 101 -3.87 13.67 7.86
CA VAL A 101 -3.27 14.96 7.49
C VAL A 101 -4.10 16.12 8.00
N THR A 102 -3.52 17.33 7.99
CA THR A 102 -4.19 18.56 8.45
C THR A 102 -5.39 18.99 7.60
N HIS A 103 -5.41 18.59 6.32
CA HIS A 103 -6.51 18.77 5.39
C HIS A 103 -6.30 17.82 4.21
N ILE A 104 -7.36 17.40 3.53
CA ILE A 104 -7.25 16.54 2.35
C ILE A 104 -6.88 17.36 1.11
N PRO A 105 -5.78 17.01 0.41
CA PRO A 105 -5.39 17.66 -0.84
C PRO A 105 -6.54 17.71 -1.84
N GLU A 106 -6.76 18.87 -2.46
CA GLU A 106 -7.89 19.10 -3.38
C GLU A 106 -7.92 18.11 -4.54
N GLN A 107 -6.75 17.62 -4.97
CA GLN A 107 -6.61 16.68 -6.08
C GLN A 107 -7.08 15.26 -5.72
N LEU A 108 -7.24 14.94 -4.43
CA LEU A 108 -7.82 13.69 -3.96
C LEU A 108 -9.35 13.77 -3.80
N GLN A 109 -9.91 14.98 -3.78
CA GLN A 109 -11.35 15.19 -3.63
C GLN A 109 -12.08 14.75 -4.91
N ALA A 110 -13.19 14.04 -4.73
CA ALA A 110 -13.89 13.34 -5.81
C ALA A 110 -14.40 14.26 -6.93
N GLU A 111 -14.63 15.54 -6.61
CA GLU A 111 -15.13 16.57 -7.52
C GLU A 111 -14.03 17.07 -8.49
N THR A 112 -12.76 16.88 -8.14
CA THR A 112 -11.59 17.42 -8.84
C THR A 112 -10.72 16.33 -9.46
N LYS A 113 -11.31 15.19 -9.86
CA LYS A 113 -10.62 14.10 -10.60
C LYS A 113 -10.23 14.51 -12.02
N LYS A 114 -9.50 15.62 -12.17
CA LYS A 114 -8.88 16.11 -13.41
C LYS A 114 -7.38 16.17 -13.19
N GLY A 115 -6.61 15.77 -14.20
CA GLY A 115 -5.14 15.81 -14.18
C GLY A 115 -4.48 14.52 -13.70
N PHE A 116 -3.23 14.63 -13.28
CA PHE A 116 -2.30 13.51 -13.04
C PHE A 116 -2.82 12.43 -12.08
N TYR A 117 -3.60 12.82 -11.06
CA TYR A 117 -4.16 11.91 -10.07
C TYR A 117 -5.27 11.01 -10.63
N ALA A 118 -5.96 11.41 -11.71
CA ALA A 118 -7.05 10.61 -12.27
C ALA A 118 -6.56 9.34 -12.97
N GLU A 119 -5.36 9.35 -13.55
CA GLU A 119 -4.84 8.24 -14.35
C GLU A 119 -4.07 7.21 -13.51
N LYS A 120 -3.47 7.63 -12.40
CA LYS A 120 -2.54 6.81 -11.60
C LYS A 120 -3.15 6.19 -10.35
N VAL A 121 -4.33 6.66 -9.95
CA VAL A 121 -5.05 6.18 -8.78
C VAL A 121 -5.96 5.02 -9.17
N ILE A 122 -5.74 3.87 -8.53
CA ILE A 122 -6.55 2.66 -8.70
C ILE A 122 -7.89 2.82 -7.98
N GLY A 123 -7.87 3.47 -6.81
CA GLY A 123 -9.06 3.76 -6.01
C GLY A 123 -8.73 4.69 -4.86
N SER A 124 -9.72 5.50 -4.45
CA SER A 124 -9.61 6.40 -3.31
C SER A 124 -10.87 6.34 -2.47
N TYR A 125 -10.73 6.63 -1.18
CA TYR A 125 -11.80 6.77 -0.21
C TYR A 125 -11.44 7.88 0.77
N ILE A 126 -12.36 8.82 0.97
CA ILE A 126 -12.24 9.88 1.96
C ILE A 126 -13.09 9.47 3.15
N HIS A 127 -12.48 9.41 4.33
CA HIS A 127 -13.16 8.99 5.55
C HIS A 127 -13.79 10.18 6.29
N ASP A 128 -13.01 11.26 6.44
CA ASP A 128 -13.42 12.53 7.04
C ASP A 128 -12.54 13.67 6.46
N GLU A 129 -12.50 14.84 7.11
CA GLU A 129 -11.73 16.02 6.65
C GLU A 129 -10.20 15.83 6.68
N ASN A 130 -9.70 14.85 7.42
CA ASN A 130 -8.28 14.64 7.71
C ASN A 130 -7.77 13.26 7.26
N HIS A 131 -8.67 12.31 7.01
CA HIS A 131 -8.33 10.92 6.71
C HIS A 131 -8.71 10.52 5.29
N PHE A 132 -7.72 9.99 4.58
CA PHE A 132 -7.94 9.40 3.26
C PHE A 132 -7.23 8.06 3.12
N LEU A 133 -7.83 7.20 2.30
CA LEU A 133 -7.26 5.96 1.83
C LEU A 133 -7.08 6.06 0.32
N LEU A 134 -5.88 5.78 -0.14
CA LEU A 134 -5.53 5.80 -1.55
C LEU A 134 -4.87 4.48 -1.94
N THR A 135 -5.21 3.98 -3.12
CA THR A 135 -4.50 2.87 -3.75
C THR A 135 -3.87 3.34 -5.05
N ILE A 136 -2.57 3.13 -5.17
CA ILE A 136 -1.77 3.42 -6.38
C ILE A 136 -0.91 2.21 -6.74
N HIS A 137 -0.40 2.18 -7.97
CA HIS A 137 0.67 1.25 -8.33
C HIS A 137 1.94 1.60 -7.56
N ARG A 138 2.66 0.58 -7.06
CA ARG A 138 3.86 0.79 -6.23
C ARG A 138 4.96 1.63 -6.90
N ARG A 139 5.05 1.56 -8.23
CA ARG A 139 6.02 2.33 -9.04
C ARG A 139 5.65 3.80 -9.20
N GLU A 140 4.43 4.19 -8.82
CA GLU A 140 3.96 5.57 -8.86
C GLU A 140 4.17 6.29 -7.51
N LEU A 141 4.65 5.59 -6.48
CA LEU A 141 4.82 6.17 -5.13
C LEU A 141 5.68 7.43 -5.14
N LYS A 142 6.83 7.40 -5.84
CA LYS A 142 7.73 8.55 -5.95
C LYS A 142 7.01 9.73 -6.58
N THR A 143 6.48 9.54 -7.79
CA THR A 143 5.85 10.62 -8.54
C THR A 143 4.64 11.19 -7.81
N TRP A 144 3.82 10.33 -7.20
CA TRP A 144 2.69 10.76 -6.38
C TRP A 144 3.12 11.61 -5.18
N LEU A 145 4.16 11.18 -4.44
CA LEU A 145 4.67 11.93 -3.30
C LEU A 145 5.35 13.25 -3.73
N GLN A 146 6.03 13.27 -4.87
CA GLN A 146 6.62 14.49 -5.44
C GLN A 146 5.54 15.52 -5.73
N GLU A 147 4.46 15.13 -6.40
CA GLU A 147 3.38 16.07 -6.71
C GLU A 147 2.68 16.56 -5.45
N LEU A 148 2.41 15.67 -4.49
CA LEU A 148 1.85 16.07 -3.21
C LEU A 148 2.68 17.17 -2.55
N LEU A 149 4.00 17.04 -2.56
CA LEU A 149 4.92 18.04 -2.00
C LEU A 149 5.05 19.30 -2.86
N ILE A 150 4.83 19.24 -4.17
CA ILE A 150 4.85 20.42 -5.06
C ILE A 150 3.60 21.28 -4.82
N TYR A 151 2.42 20.65 -4.71
CA TYR A 151 1.16 21.38 -4.55
C TYR A 151 0.96 21.85 -3.11
N GLU A 152 1.22 21.00 -2.12
CA GLU A 152 0.93 21.31 -0.73
C GLU A 152 2.13 21.90 0.03
N GLY A 153 3.35 21.66 -0.46
CA GLY A 153 4.58 22.14 0.16
C GLY A 153 4.67 21.78 1.64
N THR A 154 4.97 22.78 2.46
CA THR A 154 5.07 22.66 3.93
C THR A 154 3.73 22.86 4.65
N ALA A 155 2.65 23.16 3.92
CA ALA A 155 1.33 23.41 4.51
C ALA A 155 0.68 22.10 4.98
N LEU A 156 0.84 21.01 4.21
CA LEU A 156 0.38 19.70 4.60
C LEU A 156 1.26 19.11 5.69
N LYS A 157 0.66 18.78 6.83
CA LYS A 157 1.32 18.12 7.96
C LYS A 157 0.55 16.87 8.33
N GLY A 158 1.23 15.94 9.01
CA GLY A 158 0.63 14.73 9.53
C GLY A 158 1.41 13.49 9.15
N LEU A 159 0.70 12.41 8.88
CA LEU A 159 1.25 11.09 8.69
C LEU A 159 0.68 10.42 7.44
N ILE A 160 1.57 9.95 6.59
CA ILE A 160 1.26 9.05 5.48
C ILE A 160 1.84 7.68 5.80
N GLN A 161 1.00 6.66 5.84
CA GLN A 161 1.42 5.27 6.03
C GLN A 161 1.31 4.53 4.70
N VAL A 162 2.41 3.95 4.25
CA VAL A 162 2.51 3.22 2.98
C VAL A 162 2.78 1.76 3.26
N PHE A 163 1.93 0.88 2.77
CA PHE A 163 2.11 -0.56 2.89
C PHE A 163 1.57 -1.29 1.65
N PRO A 164 2.22 -2.38 1.21
CA PRO A 164 1.72 -3.18 0.09
C PRO A 164 0.42 -3.89 0.46
N THR A 165 -0.35 -4.30 -0.55
CA THR A 165 -1.54 -5.12 -0.30
C THR A 165 -1.20 -6.55 0.12
N THR A 166 -2.16 -7.24 0.75
CA THR A 166 -2.06 -8.68 1.06
C THR A 166 -2.69 -9.55 -0.02
N GLY A 167 -2.11 -10.72 -0.24
CA GLY A 167 -2.81 -11.83 -0.89
C GLY A 167 -3.78 -12.54 0.07
N GLU A 168 -4.57 -13.46 -0.46
CA GLU A 168 -5.33 -14.38 0.38
C GLU A 168 -4.37 -15.30 1.14
N GLY A 169 -4.38 -15.24 2.49
CA GLY A 169 -3.42 -15.99 3.30
C GLY A 169 -3.69 -15.92 4.80
N LYS A 170 -2.98 -16.76 5.57
CA LYS A 170 -3.25 -17.04 6.99
C LYS A 170 -2.67 -16.02 7.99
N ARG A 171 -1.91 -15.01 7.55
CA ARG A 171 -1.15 -14.11 8.44
C ARG A 171 -1.89 -12.83 8.84
N GLY A 172 -3.18 -12.74 8.52
CA GLY A 172 -4.04 -11.60 8.84
C GLY A 172 -4.71 -11.04 7.59
N THR A 173 -5.79 -10.28 7.80
CA THR A 173 -6.60 -9.70 6.72
C THR A 173 -6.14 -8.28 6.35
N MET A 174 -6.47 -7.84 5.13
CA MET A 174 -6.22 -6.46 4.71
C MET A 174 -6.93 -5.44 5.63
N GLY A 175 -8.15 -5.78 6.07
CA GLY A 175 -8.92 -5.00 7.03
C GLY A 175 -8.25 -4.88 8.40
N GLU A 176 -7.63 -5.94 8.92
CA GLU A 176 -6.86 -5.87 10.17
C GLU A 176 -5.64 -4.94 10.06
N ILE A 177 -4.93 -4.98 8.93
CA ILE A 177 -3.80 -4.09 8.66
C ILE A 177 -4.27 -2.63 8.64
N LEU A 178 -5.39 -2.35 7.96
CA LEU A 178 -5.98 -1.02 7.92
C LEU A 178 -6.38 -0.53 9.31
N CYS A 179 -7.10 -1.35 10.09
CA CYS A 179 -7.45 -1.03 11.47
C CYS A 179 -6.21 -0.73 12.33
N ARG A 180 -5.13 -1.49 12.12
CA ARG A 180 -3.88 -1.30 12.85
C ARG A 180 -3.15 -0.03 12.43
N ALA A 181 -3.18 0.33 11.16
CA ALA A 181 -2.64 1.60 10.65
C ALA A 181 -3.37 2.79 11.27
N VAL A 182 -4.71 2.80 11.23
CA VAL A 182 -5.57 3.81 11.86
C VAL A 182 -5.22 3.97 13.34
N HIS A 183 -5.21 2.86 14.10
CA HIS A 183 -4.86 2.90 15.51
C HIS A 183 -3.45 3.50 15.81
N GLN A 184 -2.50 3.37 14.89
CA GLN A 184 -1.13 3.89 15.09
C GLN A 184 -1.00 5.39 14.85
N GLU A 185 -1.89 6.00 14.09
CA GLU A 185 -1.77 7.41 13.69
C GLU A 185 -1.88 8.37 14.86
N ALA A 186 -2.69 8.01 15.88
CA ALA A 186 -2.94 8.81 17.08
C ALA A 186 -1.66 9.15 17.89
N ARG A 187 -0.54 8.49 17.58
CA ARG A 187 0.77 8.71 18.23
C ARG A 187 1.60 9.80 17.57
N PHE A 188 1.19 10.31 16.41
CA PHE A 188 2.01 11.22 15.61
C PHE A 188 1.52 12.67 15.70
N PRO A 189 2.42 13.62 16.02
CA PRO A 189 2.05 15.02 16.05
C PRO A 189 1.93 15.61 14.63
N MET A 190 0.96 16.52 14.45
CA MET A 190 0.70 17.28 13.21
C MET A 190 1.67 18.44 12.98
N ASN A 191 2.96 18.26 13.28
CA ASN A 191 3.96 19.34 13.16
C ASN A 191 4.71 19.34 11.82
N MET A 192 4.79 18.20 11.15
CA MET A 192 5.44 18.03 9.84
C MET A 192 4.79 16.85 9.12
N LEU A 193 5.01 16.71 7.81
CA LEU A 193 4.58 15.54 7.06
C LEU A 193 5.60 14.41 7.21
N ARG A 194 5.16 13.31 7.80
CA ARG A 194 5.97 12.09 7.95
C ARG A 194 5.45 10.99 7.05
N VAL A 195 6.36 10.17 6.55
CA VAL A 195 6.04 8.94 5.82
C VAL A 195 6.49 7.74 6.65
N ARG A 196 5.55 6.84 6.94
CA ARG A 196 5.81 5.51 7.51
C ARG A 196 5.77 4.48 6.41
N PHE A 197 6.91 3.90 6.07
CA PHE A 197 7.03 2.94 4.99
C PHE A 197 7.19 1.51 5.52
N PHE A 198 6.26 0.64 5.13
CA PHE A 198 6.29 -0.79 5.40
C PHE A 198 6.55 -1.54 4.09
N SER A 199 7.69 -2.23 3.99
CA SER A 199 8.04 -3.02 2.80
C SER A 199 7.19 -4.29 2.65
N SER A 200 6.53 -4.71 3.73
CA SER A 200 5.69 -5.90 3.81
C SER A 200 4.47 -5.60 4.69
N PRO A 201 3.28 -6.12 4.34
CA PRO A 201 2.03 -5.66 4.96
C PRO A 201 1.98 -5.95 6.48
N PHE A 202 2.51 -7.09 6.89
CA PHE A 202 2.45 -7.53 8.30
C PHE A 202 3.43 -6.80 9.23
N GLN A 203 4.33 -5.98 8.69
CA GLN A 203 5.22 -5.15 9.52
C GLN A 203 4.45 -4.13 10.35
N VAL A 204 3.22 -3.79 9.93
CA VAL A 204 2.30 -2.91 10.65
C VAL A 204 1.96 -3.45 12.05
N PHE A 205 2.07 -4.76 12.32
CA PHE A 205 1.78 -5.30 13.65
C PHE A 205 2.94 -5.11 14.65
N ALA A 206 4.19 -5.02 14.18
CA ALA A 206 5.40 -4.88 15.00
C ALA A 206 6.29 -3.71 14.54
N PRO A 207 5.77 -2.46 14.52
CA PRO A 207 6.47 -1.32 13.94
C PRO A 207 7.75 -0.92 14.69
N HIS A 208 7.77 -1.09 16.02
CA HIS A 208 8.88 -0.70 16.90
C HIS A 208 10.22 -1.28 16.44
N THR A 209 10.25 -2.55 16.04
CA THR A 209 11.47 -3.22 15.57
C THR A 209 12.14 -2.57 14.36
N ARG A 210 11.38 -1.82 13.55
CA ARG A 210 11.87 -1.06 12.40
C ARG A 210 12.11 0.41 12.75
N ASP A 211 11.25 1.01 13.56
CA ASP A 211 11.45 2.38 14.07
C ASP A 211 12.79 2.49 14.82
N ASP A 212 13.11 1.54 15.71
CA ASP A 212 14.37 1.49 16.48
C ASP A 212 15.62 1.42 15.57
N LYS A 213 15.44 1.01 14.31
CA LYS A 213 16.50 0.89 13.31
C LYS A 213 16.51 2.05 12.30
N GLY A 214 15.62 3.02 12.43
CA GLY A 214 15.46 4.12 11.47
C GLY A 214 14.97 3.66 10.10
N LEU A 215 14.14 2.61 10.04
CA LEU A 215 13.71 1.96 8.78
C LEU A 215 12.23 2.14 8.46
N LEU A 216 11.52 2.95 9.23
CA LEU A 216 10.07 3.04 9.16
C LEU A 216 9.59 4.47 8.99
N THR A 217 9.94 5.37 9.91
CA THR A 217 9.43 6.74 9.89
C THR A 217 10.49 7.71 9.34
N PHE A 218 10.09 8.50 8.35
CA PHE A 218 10.93 9.47 7.67
C PHE A 218 10.20 10.81 7.55
N GLU A 219 10.93 11.91 7.42
CA GLU A 219 10.34 13.13 6.85
C GLU A 219 9.98 12.86 5.37
N ALA A 220 8.89 13.45 4.86
CA ALA A 220 8.48 13.24 3.48
C ALA A 220 9.58 13.60 2.46
N THR A 221 10.33 14.68 2.69
CA THR A 221 11.43 15.10 1.81
C THR A 221 12.62 14.13 1.86
N GLU A 222 12.94 13.60 3.04
CA GLU A 222 13.97 12.57 3.23
C GLU A 222 13.57 11.27 2.52
N PHE A 223 12.34 10.82 2.73
CA PHE A 223 11.82 9.60 2.09
C PHE A 223 11.83 9.72 0.56
N LEU A 224 11.49 10.89 0.04
CA LEU A 224 11.55 11.15 -1.39
C LEU A 224 12.97 11.02 -1.95
N ARG A 225 13.99 11.52 -1.24
CA ARG A 225 15.39 11.34 -1.63
C ARG A 225 15.78 9.86 -1.62
N LEU A 226 15.31 9.08 -0.64
CA LEU A 226 15.57 7.64 -0.61
C LEU A 226 14.95 6.91 -1.81
N LEU A 227 13.73 7.28 -2.23
CA LEU A 227 13.11 6.75 -3.45
C LEU A 227 13.90 7.14 -4.72
N GLU A 228 14.41 8.36 -4.78
CA GLU A 228 15.27 8.81 -5.87
C GLU A 228 16.59 8.05 -5.93
N MET A 229 17.24 7.83 -4.78
CA MET A 229 18.43 6.98 -4.69
C MET A 229 18.12 5.56 -5.14
N ALA A 230 16.98 4.99 -4.76
CA ALA A 230 16.57 3.66 -5.21
C ALA A 230 16.37 3.58 -6.74
N GLU A 231 15.84 4.64 -7.35
CA GLU A 231 15.69 4.74 -8.80
C GLU A 231 17.04 4.82 -9.52
N ILE A 232 17.93 5.71 -9.07
CA ILE A 232 19.30 5.84 -9.62
C ILE A 232 20.07 4.53 -9.46
N PHE A 233 19.96 3.89 -8.30
CA PHE A 233 20.59 2.61 -8.03
C PHE A 233 20.09 1.52 -8.99
N ARG A 234 18.78 1.46 -9.20
CA ARG A 234 18.14 0.50 -10.11
C ARG A 234 18.50 0.77 -11.58
N SER A 235 18.70 2.02 -11.99
CA SER A 235 19.04 2.38 -13.36
C SER A 235 20.51 2.15 -13.69
N LEU A 236 21.41 2.41 -12.74
CA LEU A 236 22.86 2.31 -12.97
C LEU A 236 23.43 0.91 -12.74
N LEU A 237 22.81 0.10 -11.88
CA LEU A 237 23.27 -1.26 -11.61
C LEU A 237 22.32 -2.29 -12.19
N LYS A 238 22.87 -3.24 -12.95
CA LYS A 238 22.13 -4.39 -13.47
C LYS A 238 21.70 -5.31 -12.33
N PRO A 239 20.63 -6.11 -12.49
CA PRO A 239 20.16 -7.02 -11.44
C PRO A 239 21.23 -7.95 -10.86
N ASP A 240 22.16 -8.43 -11.68
CA ASP A 240 23.25 -9.30 -11.21
C ASP A 240 24.34 -8.54 -10.45
N GLU A 241 24.59 -7.28 -10.82
CA GLU A 241 25.48 -6.38 -10.08
C GLU A 241 24.88 -6.01 -8.72
N GLN A 242 23.56 -5.77 -8.68
CA GLN A 242 22.82 -5.55 -7.43
C GLN A 242 22.93 -6.77 -6.50
N LYS A 243 22.77 -7.99 -7.02
CA LYS A 243 22.95 -9.22 -6.22
C LYS A 243 24.38 -9.38 -5.72
N ALA A 244 25.37 -9.13 -6.58
CA ALA A 244 26.78 -9.19 -6.22
C ALA A 244 27.10 -8.21 -5.09
N LEU A 245 26.63 -6.96 -5.18
CA LEU A 245 26.79 -5.97 -4.13
C LEU A 245 26.17 -6.42 -2.80
N GLN A 246 24.97 -7.03 -2.85
CA GLN A 246 24.31 -7.56 -1.66
C GLN A 246 25.13 -8.67 -0.99
N GLN A 247 25.75 -9.54 -1.78
CA GLN A 247 26.60 -10.62 -1.28
C GLN A 247 27.91 -10.09 -0.67
N LEU A 248 28.53 -9.10 -1.30
CA LEU A 248 29.78 -8.49 -0.82
C LEU A 248 29.63 -7.89 0.56
N ILE A 249 28.52 -7.22 0.82
CA ILE A 249 28.29 -6.55 2.10
C ILE A 249 27.91 -7.56 3.20
N GLY A 250 27.58 -8.79 2.83
CA GLY A 250 27.37 -9.91 3.76
C GLY A 250 28.66 -10.62 4.21
N LEU A 251 29.82 -10.30 3.62
CA LEU A 251 31.09 -10.96 3.94
C LEU A 251 31.58 -10.54 5.34
N LYS A 252 32.04 -11.53 6.12
CA LYS A 252 32.58 -11.29 7.48
C LYS A 252 34.09 -11.07 7.49
N ASP A 253 34.81 -11.61 6.51
CA ASP A 253 36.25 -11.45 6.39
C ASP A 253 36.59 -10.15 5.65
N LYS A 254 37.24 -9.22 6.36
CA LYS A 254 37.66 -7.91 5.83
C LYS A 254 38.66 -8.01 4.68
N ARG A 255 39.51 -9.05 4.64
CA ARG A 255 40.50 -9.24 3.57
C ARG A 255 39.83 -9.71 2.28
N GLU A 256 38.92 -10.67 2.39
CA GLU A 256 38.09 -11.13 1.28
C GLU A 256 37.22 -9.99 0.76
N GLU A 257 36.57 -9.24 1.66
CA GLU A 257 35.74 -8.10 1.30
C GLU A 257 36.52 -7.09 0.44
N GLN A 258 37.74 -6.71 0.85
CA GLN A 258 38.55 -5.75 0.08
C GLN A 258 38.95 -6.28 -1.30
N PHE A 259 39.32 -7.57 -1.39
CA PHE A 259 39.67 -8.20 -2.66
C PHE A 259 38.46 -8.27 -3.62
N TYR A 260 37.33 -8.79 -3.13
CA TYR A 260 36.13 -8.92 -3.95
C TYR A 260 35.51 -7.56 -4.29
N TRP A 261 35.64 -6.55 -3.42
CA TRP A 261 35.24 -5.18 -3.73
C TRP A 261 36.04 -4.60 -4.91
N GLY A 262 37.35 -4.78 -4.93
CA GLY A 262 38.20 -4.33 -6.04
C GLY A 262 37.79 -4.96 -7.37
N ARG A 263 37.50 -6.28 -7.35
CA ARG A 263 37.02 -7.00 -8.53
C ARG A 263 35.63 -6.53 -8.97
N PHE A 264 34.70 -6.38 -8.03
CA PHE A 264 33.35 -5.90 -8.30
C PHE A 264 33.39 -4.52 -8.95
N MET A 265 34.13 -3.57 -8.36
CA MET A 265 34.33 -2.25 -8.94
C MET A 265 34.92 -2.36 -10.35
N GLY A 266 35.89 -3.23 -10.59
CA GLY A 266 36.46 -3.46 -11.93
C GLY A 266 35.44 -3.83 -13.01
N HIS A 267 34.33 -4.48 -12.64
CA HIS A 267 33.28 -4.92 -13.57
C HIS A 267 32.18 -3.88 -13.83
N LEU A 268 32.09 -2.82 -13.02
CA LEU A 268 31.06 -1.79 -13.15
C LEU A 268 31.38 -0.71 -14.18
N SER A 269 30.34 -0.06 -14.71
CA SER A 269 30.46 1.16 -15.51
C SER A 269 31.06 2.30 -14.69
N GLN A 270 31.57 3.34 -15.35
CA GLN A 270 32.16 4.48 -14.64
C GLN A 270 31.10 5.22 -13.82
N GLU A 271 29.91 5.41 -14.37
CA GLU A 271 28.79 6.06 -13.69
C GLU A 271 28.36 5.31 -12.43
N ALA A 272 28.30 3.97 -12.50
CA ALA A 272 28.01 3.13 -11.36
C ALA A 272 29.09 3.23 -10.28
N LYS A 273 30.38 3.26 -10.66
CA LYS A 273 31.49 3.46 -9.71
C LYS A 273 31.40 4.80 -9.00
N ASP A 274 31.16 5.87 -9.76
CA ASP A 274 31.08 7.24 -9.25
C ASP A 274 29.90 7.38 -8.29
N MET A 275 28.73 6.81 -8.63
CA MET A 275 27.57 6.77 -7.74
C MET A 275 27.87 6.06 -6.42
N LEU A 276 28.43 4.84 -6.47
CA LEU A 276 28.75 4.07 -5.25
C LEU A 276 29.82 4.75 -4.39
N GLY A 277 30.80 5.40 -5.04
CA GLY A 277 31.84 6.19 -4.39
C GLY A 277 31.28 7.45 -3.71
N ALA A 278 30.46 8.22 -4.43
CA ALA A 278 29.83 9.44 -3.93
C ALA A 278 28.92 9.16 -2.73
N TRP A 279 28.15 8.07 -2.78
CA TRP A 279 27.29 7.66 -1.68
C TRP A 279 28.04 7.00 -0.52
N LYS A 280 29.33 6.69 -0.68
CA LYS A 280 30.16 5.96 0.28
C LYS A 280 29.46 4.68 0.75
N ILE A 281 28.89 3.93 -0.19
CA ILE A 281 27.98 2.80 0.12
C ILE A 281 28.62 1.72 1.01
N ARG A 282 29.96 1.61 0.97
CA ARG A 282 30.74 0.71 1.82
C ARG A 282 30.66 1.05 3.31
N GLN A 283 30.32 2.29 3.65
CA GLN A 283 30.16 2.77 5.03
C GLN A 283 28.71 2.67 5.51
N TRP A 284 27.77 2.26 4.66
CA TRP A 284 26.38 2.16 5.04
C TRP A 284 26.15 1.00 6.02
N SER A 285 25.22 1.21 6.93
CA SER A 285 24.73 0.13 7.79
C SER A 285 23.97 -0.92 6.98
N ALA A 286 23.94 -2.16 7.48
CA ALA A 286 23.12 -3.23 6.89
C ALA A 286 21.63 -2.85 6.79
N HIS A 287 21.16 -1.97 7.68
CA HIS A 287 19.78 -1.47 7.69
C HIS A 287 19.51 -0.50 6.53
N GLN A 288 20.41 0.46 6.28
CA GLN A 288 20.28 1.38 5.15
C GLN A 288 20.28 0.65 3.81
N LEU A 289 21.15 -0.34 3.65
CA LEU A 289 21.17 -1.18 2.45
C LEU A 289 19.88 -1.97 2.31
N LYS A 290 19.43 -2.63 3.39
CA LYS A 290 18.14 -3.34 3.37
C LYS A 290 17.01 -2.42 2.90
N LEU A 291 16.94 -1.20 3.41
CA LEU A 291 15.93 -0.23 2.97
C LEU A 291 16.05 0.10 1.49
N LEU A 292 17.27 0.35 0.99
CA LEU A 292 17.49 0.62 -0.43
C LEU A 292 16.95 -0.52 -1.29
N TYR A 293 17.29 -1.78 -0.98
CA TYR A 293 16.77 -2.94 -1.71
C TYR A 293 15.24 -3.10 -1.61
N GLU A 294 14.66 -2.77 -0.45
CA GLU A 294 13.19 -2.76 -0.30
C GLU A 294 12.53 -1.68 -1.17
N LEU A 295 13.17 -0.51 -1.34
CA LEU A 295 12.66 0.61 -2.13
C LEU A 295 12.85 0.42 -3.65
N ILE A 296 13.80 -0.42 -4.10
CA ILE A 296 13.98 -0.74 -5.53
C ILE A 296 12.68 -1.25 -6.16
N GLU A 297 11.85 -1.99 -5.42
CA GLU A 297 10.55 -2.49 -5.89
C GLU A 297 9.50 -1.39 -6.12
N TYR A 298 9.74 -0.19 -5.58
CA TYR A 298 8.88 1.00 -5.68
C TYR A 298 9.46 2.05 -6.63
N ALA A 299 10.72 1.89 -7.05
CA ALA A 299 11.33 2.72 -8.08
C ALA A 299 10.74 2.42 -9.46
N SER A 300 10.45 3.47 -10.22
CA SER A 300 10.02 3.38 -11.60
C SER A 300 11.19 2.88 -12.48
N TYR A 301 10.90 2.03 -13.46
CA TYR A 301 11.92 1.58 -14.43
C TYR A 301 11.71 2.35 -15.73
N LYS A 302 12.58 3.32 -16.01
CA LYS A 302 12.71 3.89 -17.36
C LYS A 302 13.76 3.05 -18.09
N ILE A 303 13.32 2.24 -19.05
CA ILE A 303 14.24 1.69 -20.06
C ILE A 303 14.62 2.90 -20.91
N SER A 304 15.87 3.34 -20.79
CA SER A 304 16.53 4.20 -21.77
C SER A 304 17.11 3.33 -22.87
#